data_AF-A0A8T8SG86-F1
#
_entry.id   AF-A0A8T8SG86-F1
#
_cell.length_a   1.000
_cell.length_b   1.000
_cell.length_c   1.000
_cell.angle_alpha   90.00
_cell.angle_beta   90.00
_cell.angle_gamma   90.00
#
_symmetry.space_group_name_H-M   'P 1'
#
loop_
_entity.id
_entity.type
_entity.pdbx_description
1 polymer ?
#
loop_
_entity_poly.entity_id
_entity_poly.type
_entity_poly.pdbx_seq_one_letter_code
_entity_poly.pdbx_strand_id
1 'polypeptide(L)'
;MPDDRQPFLSIQRKVAGKVRASQTLTSVYFSLLEEMATNGVTFKGHNALLSGVGKGSINLAIVRGLLAGGTRVIITTSSYSRATVEYYQRIY
;
A
#
# COMPACT_ATOMS: atom_id res chain seq x y z
N MET A 1 -3.16 13.06 -29.27
CA MET A 1 -1.87 13.25 -28.55
C MET A 1 -1.44 11.87 -28.06
N PRO A 2 -0.17 11.47 -28.23
CA PRO A 2 0.19 10.13 -28.71
C PRO A 2 -0.21 9.01 -27.73
N ASP A 3 -0.99 8.07 -28.26
CA ASP A 3 -1.67 6.93 -27.61
C ASP A 3 -0.75 5.72 -27.37
N ASP A 4 0.56 5.95 -27.32
CA ASP A 4 1.61 4.91 -27.30
C ASP A 4 2.48 4.95 -26.03
N ARG A 5 2.10 5.77 -25.04
CA ARG A 5 2.78 5.81 -23.74
C ARG A 5 2.15 4.80 -22.80
N GLN A 6 2.76 3.62 -22.72
CA GLN A 6 2.39 2.67 -21.68
C GLN A 6 2.64 3.30 -20.30
N PRO A 7 1.64 3.34 -19.41
CA PRO A 7 1.81 3.95 -18.09
C PRO A 7 2.84 3.16 -17.28
N PHE A 8 3.62 3.87 -16.45
CA PHE A 8 4.63 3.25 -15.58
C PHE A 8 4.03 2.22 -14.61
N LEU A 9 2.75 2.37 -14.28
CA LEU A 9 1.97 1.42 -13.48
C LEU A 9 0.81 0.90 -14.33
N SER A 10 0.64 -0.42 -14.37
CA SER A 10 -0.48 -1.05 -15.06
C SER A 10 -1.01 -2.26 -14.30
N ILE A 11 -2.33 -2.43 -14.33
CA ILE A 11 -2.99 -3.60 -13.78
C ILE A 11 -3.00 -4.70 -14.83
N GLN A 12 -2.54 -5.88 -14.43
CA GLN A 12 -2.53 -7.05 -15.28
C GLN A 12 -3.71 -7.97 -14.98
N ARG A 13 -4.38 -8.45 -16.03
CA ARG A 13 -5.50 -9.40 -15.95
C ARG A 13 -5.09 -10.73 -16.59
N LYS A 14 -5.46 -11.83 -15.95
CA LYS A 14 -5.29 -13.18 -16.51
C LYS A 14 -6.48 -13.52 -17.40
N VAL A 15 -6.22 -13.81 -18.67
CA VAL A 15 -7.22 -14.22 -19.68
C VAL A 15 -6.70 -15.46 -20.40
N ALA A 16 -7.46 -16.55 -20.38
CA ALA A 16 -7.10 -17.83 -21.01
C ALA A 16 -5.67 -18.30 -20.66
N GLY A 17 -5.28 -18.20 -19.39
CA GLY A 17 -3.96 -18.61 -18.90
C GLY A 17 -2.82 -17.63 -19.17
N LYS A 18 -3.02 -16.60 -19.99
CA LYS A 18 -2.03 -15.56 -20.28
C LYS A 18 -2.32 -14.29 -19.49
N VAL A 19 -1.27 -13.67 -18.95
CA VAL A 19 -1.38 -12.38 -18.27
C VAL A 19 -1.20 -11.26 -19.30
N ARG A 20 -2.13 -10.29 -19.29
CA ARG A 20 -2.16 -9.16 -20.22
C ARG A 20 -2.50 -7.89 -19.48
N ALA A 21 -1.89 -6.77 -19.87
CA ALA A 21 -2.25 -5.48 -19.31
C ALA A 21 -3.70 -5.14 -19.65
N SER A 22 -4.45 -4.65 -18.68
CA SER A 22 -5.84 -4.20 -18.87
C SER A 22 -5.88 -2.69 -18.74
N GLN A 23 -6.12 -1.99 -19.86
CA GLN A 23 -6.28 -0.54 -19.87
C GLN A 23 -7.46 -0.10 -19.00
N THR A 24 -8.59 -0.81 -19.07
CA THR A 24 -9.78 -0.52 -18.25
C THR A 24 -9.48 -0.57 -16.75
N LEU A 25 -8.87 -1.65 -16.25
CA LEU A 25 -8.54 -1.77 -14.82
C LEU A 25 -7.46 -0.78 -14.40
N THR A 26 -6.52 -0.48 -15.30
CA THR A 26 -5.47 0.51 -15.07
C THR A 26 -6.06 1.92 -14.94
N SER A 27 -7.05 2.27 -15.77
CA SER A 27 -7.74 3.57 -15.69
C SER A 27 -8.51 3.70 -14.37
N VAL A 28 -9.25 2.67 -13.96
CA VAL A 28 -9.96 2.66 -12.66
C VAL A 28 -8.97 2.82 -11.51
N TYR A 29 -7.83 2.11 -11.57
CA TYR A 29 -6.77 2.23 -10.58
C TYR A 29 -6.22 3.66 -10.47
N PHE A 30 -5.97 4.34 -11.60
CA PHE A 30 -5.52 5.73 -11.58
C PHE A 30 -6.56 6.70 -11.04
N SER A 31 -7.84 6.54 -11.39
CA SER A 31 -8.91 7.37 -10.83
C SER A 31 -9.00 7.24 -9.31
N LEU A 32 -8.86 6.02 -8.78
CA LEU A 32 -8.83 5.78 -7.33
C LEU A 32 -7.58 6.41 -6.68
N LEU A 33 -6.41 6.32 -7.32
CA LEU A 33 -5.19 6.96 -6.81
C LEU A 33 -5.35 8.49 -6.74
N GLU A 34 -5.94 9.10 -7.76
CA GLU A 34 -6.20 10.55 -7.82
C GLU A 34 -7.20 10.98 -6.74
N GLU A 35 -8.28 10.22 -6.56
CA GLU A 35 -9.27 10.46 -5.50
C GLU A 35 -8.63 10.37 -4.11
N MET A 36 -7.86 9.31 -3.85
CA MET A 36 -7.15 9.13 -2.57
C MET A 36 -6.12 10.23 -2.32
N ALA A 37 -5.45 10.73 -3.37
CA ALA A 37 -4.49 11.83 -3.25
C ALA A 37 -5.16 13.18 -2.97
N THR A 38 -6.37 13.40 -3.48
CA THR A 38 -7.09 14.67 -3.37
C THR A 38 -7.93 14.75 -2.10
N ASN A 39 -8.69 13.69 -1.80
CA ASN A 39 -9.66 13.66 -0.70
C ASN A 39 -9.13 12.92 0.54
N GLY A 40 -8.00 12.24 0.42
CA GLY A 40 -7.53 11.29 1.43
C GLY A 40 -8.31 9.97 1.38
N VAL A 41 -7.94 9.04 2.26
CA VAL A 41 -8.57 7.72 2.37
C VAL A 41 -8.68 7.33 3.84
N THR A 42 -9.78 6.65 4.20
CA THR A 42 -9.93 6.03 5.52
C THR A 42 -9.94 4.52 5.39
N PHE A 43 -9.31 3.87 6.35
CA PHE A 43 -9.27 2.42 6.54
C PHE A 43 -9.85 2.04 7.91
N LYS A 44 -10.64 2.94 8.53
CA LYS A 44 -11.27 2.68 9.82
C LYS A 44 -12.08 1.39 9.80
N GLY A 45 -11.97 0.61 10.87
CA GLY A 45 -12.66 -0.68 11.02
C GLY A 45 -11.93 -1.86 10.34
N HIS A 46 -10.84 -1.62 9.62
CA HIS A 46 -10.04 -2.68 9.03
C HIS A 46 -8.89 -3.09 9.96
N ASN A 47 -8.50 -4.36 9.87
CA ASN A 47 -7.34 -4.92 10.55
C ASN A 47 -6.30 -5.33 9.50
N ALA A 48 -5.03 -4.99 9.72
CA ALA A 48 -3.94 -5.35 8.82
C ALA A 48 -2.81 -6.04 9.60
N LEU A 49 -2.28 -7.14 9.03
CA LEU A 49 -1.10 -7.84 9.53
C LEU A 49 0.06 -7.58 8.56
N LEU A 50 1.18 -7.07 9.07
CA LEU A 50 2.39 -6.83 8.29
C LEU A 50 3.58 -7.55 8.92
N SER A 51 4.36 -8.22 8.06
CA SER A 51 5.64 -8.82 8.42
C SER A 51 6.82 -8.06 7.81
N GLY A 52 7.99 -8.15 8.43
CA GLY A 52 9.21 -7.55 7.89
C GLY A 52 9.20 -6.01 7.90
N VAL A 53 8.61 -5.39 8.92
CA VAL A 53 8.50 -3.91 9.03
C VAL A 53 9.78 -3.31 9.60
N GLY A 54 10.91 -3.43 8.90
CA GLY A 54 12.18 -2.87 9.35
C GLY A 54 12.24 -1.34 9.27
N LYS A 55 13.18 -0.73 9.99
CA LYS A 55 13.51 0.69 9.84
C LYS A 55 13.94 0.97 8.39
N GLY A 56 13.31 1.95 7.74
CA GLY A 56 13.57 2.29 6.34
C GLY A 56 12.97 1.34 5.31
N SER A 57 12.19 0.33 5.72
CA SER A 57 11.49 -0.54 4.79
C SER A 57 10.28 0.15 4.14
N ILE A 58 9.87 -0.34 2.96
CA ILE A 58 8.63 0.09 2.31
C ILE A 58 7.42 -0.16 3.24
N ASN A 59 7.41 -1.30 3.93
CA ASN A 59 6.35 -1.66 4.86
C ASN A 59 6.19 -0.65 6.00
N LEU A 60 7.26 0.03 6.40
CA LEU A 60 7.18 1.10 7.40
C LEU A 60 6.34 2.29 6.92
N ALA A 61 6.51 2.69 5.65
CA ALA A 61 5.71 3.75 5.06
C ALA A 61 4.24 3.34 4.93
N ILE A 62 4.00 2.08 4.57
CA ILE A 62 2.65 1.50 4.52
C ILE A 62 2.00 1.51 5.90
N VAL A 63 2.70 1.09 6.96
CA VAL A 63 2.19 1.15 8.34
C VAL A 63 1.78 2.56 8.72
N ARG A 64 2.60 3.57 8.41
CA ARG A 64 2.25 4.98 8.69
C ARG A 64 0.96 5.40 7.99
N GLY A 65 0.80 5.04 6.72
CA GLY A 65 -0.43 5.31 5.95
C GLY A 65 -1.65 4.59 6.52
N LEU A 66 -1.52 3.31 6.89
CA LEU A 66 -2.60 2.52 7.48
C LEU A 66 -3.03 3.08 8.85
N LEU A 67 -2.08 3.44 9.71
CA LEU A 67 -2.35 4.07 11.00
C LEU A 67 -3.03 5.43 10.83
N ALA A 68 -2.54 6.28 9.91
CA ALA A 68 -3.16 7.56 9.60
C ALA A 68 -4.60 7.41 9.07
N GLY A 69 -4.88 6.35 8.31
CA GLY A 69 -6.23 6.01 7.86
C GLY A 69 -7.15 5.39 8.93
N GLY A 70 -6.67 5.15 10.16
CA GLY A 70 -7.45 4.59 11.26
C GLY A 70 -7.53 3.06 11.29
N THR A 71 -6.60 2.37 10.62
CA THR A 71 -6.52 0.89 10.62
C THR A 71 -5.98 0.38 11.96
N ARG A 72 -6.45 -0.78 12.41
CA ARG A 72 -5.77 -1.54 13.46
C ARG A 72 -4.64 -2.37 12.84
N VAL A 73 -3.40 -2.03 13.14
CA VAL A 73 -2.22 -2.66 12.52
C VAL A 73 -1.51 -3.60 13.51
N ILE A 74 -1.24 -4.84 13.09
CA ILE A 74 -0.42 -5.82 13.79
C ILE A 74 0.88 -5.98 13.00
N ILE A 75 2.01 -5.82 13.68
CA ILE A 75 3.34 -5.92 13.07
C ILE A 75 4.08 -7.12 13.67
N THR A 76 4.76 -7.90 12.82
CA THR A 76 5.71 -8.90 13.28
C THR A 76 7.15 -8.42 13.11
N THR A 77 7.99 -8.72 14.10
CA THR A 77 9.42 -8.46 14.05
C THR A 77 10.18 -9.72 14.49
N SER A 78 11.24 -10.05 13.76
CA SER A 78 12.16 -11.14 14.12
C SER A 78 13.24 -10.70 15.12
N SER A 79 13.37 -9.39 15.37
CA SER A 79 14.37 -8.78 16.25
C SER A 79 13.71 -8.01 17.39
N TYR A 80 12.91 -8.72 18.18
CA TYR A 80 12.22 -8.14 19.33
C TYR A 80 13.24 -7.66 20.38
N SER A 81 13.20 -6.36 20.66
CA SER A 81 14.04 -5.71 21.67
C SER A 81 13.35 -4.46 22.18
N ARG A 82 13.77 -3.94 23.34
CA ARG A 82 13.25 -2.67 23.87
C ARG A 82 13.40 -1.53 22.86
N ALA A 83 14.57 -1.40 22.23
CA ALA A 83 14.83 -0.38 21.22
C ALA A 83 13.90 -0.52 20.00
N THR A 84 13.59 -1.75 19.59
CA THR A 84 12.64 -2.03 18.50
C THR A 84 11.22 -1.60 18.87
N VAL A 85 10.78 -1.90 20.10
CA VAL A 85 9.45 -1.50 20.59
C VAL A 85 9.34 0.01 20.72
N GLU A 86 10.31 0.68 21.34
CA GLU A 86 10.37 2.14 21.45
C GLU A 86 10.42 2.81 20.07
N TYR A 87 11.06 2.17 19.08
CA TYR A 87 11.04 2.64 17.71
C TYR A 87 9.62 2.67 17.13
N TYR A 88 8.86 1.57 17.22
CA TYR A 88 7.48 1.54 16.74
C TYR A 88 6.53 2.41 17.56
N GLN A 89 6.77 2.54 18.87
CA GLN A 89 5.96 3.40 19.73
C GLN A 89 6.01 4.88 19.30
N ARG A 90 7.13 5.35 18.73
CA ARG A 90 7.23 6.72 18.18
C ARG A 90 6.55 6.91 16.83
N ILE A 91 6.11 5.82 16.19
CA ILE A 91 5.45 5.84 14.88
C ILE A 91 3.94 5.93 15.04
N TYR A 92 3.44 5.28 16.09
CA TYR A 92 2.10 5.52 16.62
C TYR A 92 2.06 6.87 17.34
#